data_AF-A0A2V9FYT4-F1
#
_entry.id   AF-A0A2V9FYT4-F1
#
_cell.length_a   1.000
_cell.length_b   1.000
_cell.length_c   1.000
_cell.angle_alpha   90.00
_cell.angle_beta   90.00
_cell.angle_gamma   90.00
#
_symmetry.space_group_name_H-M   'P 1'
#
loop_
_entity.id
_entity.type
_entity.pdbx_description
1 polymer ?
#
loop_
_entity_poly.entity_id
_entity_poly.type
_entity_poly.pdbx_seq_one_letter_code
_entity_poly.pdbx_strand_id
1 'polypeptide(L)'
;MRTTVAALAIVLLLFAPRIPSASAQKSEEGLLVAWEQAQKADPNTLKFERVKDHQYHFATKRFPFDGDLLVRNGVVEDFSAVNQDGISMGTVEVELQGLTENFYWTYARSYTQWNTTNTLYWNPRTREWLTSEKYFQQVRARIPGLAVWPVLMGFASLGIFVLILFVLLFSLARYNRKLKVINQRSERTLQISERNGQIAERNAQILEQGLKLQEANAKVFQEMLAELKKMSAGS
;
A
#
# COMPACT_ATOMS: atom_id res chain seq x y z
N MET A 1 31.98 55.55 -46.80
CA MET A 1 32.14 55.72 -45.33
C MET A 1 30.89 55.33 -44.53
N ARG A 2 29.65 55.56 -45.00
CA ARG A 2 28.42 55.13 -44.29
C ARG A 2 28.17 53.61 -44.29
N THR A 3 28.61 52.92 -45.34
CA THR A 3 28.42 51.46 -45.49
C THR A 3 29.37 50.63 -44.63
N THR A 4 30.57 51.13 -44.35
CA THR A 4 31.56 50.45 -43.49
C THR A 4 31.20 50.53 -42.01
N VAL A 5 30.53 51.60 -41.56
CA VAL A 5 30.06 51.74 -40.17
C VAL A 5 28.87 50.82 -39.88
N ALA A 6 27.97 50.63 -40.85
CA ALA A 6 26.83 49.72 -40.71
C ALA A 6 27.26 48.24 -40.65
N ALA A 7 28.26 47.84 -41.44
CA ALA A 7 28.79 46.49 -41.40
C ALA A 7 29.49 46.17 -40.06
N LEU A 8 30.21 47.15 -39.48
CA LEU A 8 30.87 46.98 -38.19
C LEU A 8 29.87 46.80 -37.03
N ALA A 9 28.74 47.51 -37.07
CA ALA A 9 27.69 47.42 -36.04
C ALA A 9 26.97 46.05 -36.04
N ILE A 10 26.78 45.44 -37.22
CA ILE A 10 26.15 44.12 -37.34
C ILE A 10 27.10 43.02 -36.85
N VAL A 11 28.40 43.13 -37.14
CA VAL A 11 29.41 42.17 -36.66
C VAL A 11 29.56 42.24 -35.13
N LEU A 12 29.51 43.44 -34.54
CA LEU A 12 29.54 43.61 -33.08
C LEU A 12 28.30 43.05 -32.35
N LEU A 13 27.12 43.06 -32.98
CA LEU A 13 25.91 42.41 -32.46
C LEU A 13 25.97 40.88 -32.56
N LEU A 14 26.65 40.34 -33.56
CA LEU A 14 26.84 38.88 -33.74
C LEU A 14 27.91 38.30 -32.81
N PHE A 15 28.83 39.13 -32.31
CA PHE A 15 29.89 38.75 -31.38
C PHE A 15 29.67 39.27 -29.95
N ALA A 16 28.49 39.81 -29.64
CA ALA A 16 28.12 40.07 -28.26
C ALA A 16 28.17 38.73 -27.49
N PRO A 17 28.98 38.62 -26.42
CA PRO A 17 29.02 37.41 -25.63
C PRO A 17 27.59 37.12 -25.16
N ARG A 18 27.06 35.94 -25.50
CA ARG A 18 25.82 35.45 -24.89
C ARG A 18 26.11 35.29 -23.41
N ILE A 19 25.84 36.33 -22.63
CA ILE A 19 25.79 36.23 -21.19
C ILE A 19 24.78 35.12 -20.93
N PRO A 20 25.18 34.00 -20.29
CA PRO A 20 24.22 32.98 -19.94
C PRO A 20 23.13 33.67 -19.13
N SER A 21 21.88 33.56 -19.59
CA SER A 21 20.74 34.10 -18.86
C SER A 21 20.89 33.69 -17.40
N ALA A 22 20.66 34.59 -16.44
CA ALA A 22 20.83 34.27 -15.02
C ALA A 22 20.06 32.98 -14.62
N SER A 23 18.97 32.66 -15.32
CA SER A 23 18.22 31.39 -15.25
C SER A 23 19.00 30.12 -15.65
N ALA A 24 20.19 30.23 -16.22
CA ALA A 24 21.02 29.13 -16.70
C ALA A 24 22.17 28.80 -15.73
N GLN A 25 22.08 29.27 -14.48
CA GLN A 25 22.99 28.90 -13.42
C GLN A 25 22.29 27.99 -12.41
N LYS A 26 22.96 26.91 -12.02
CA LYS A 26 22.59 26.06 -10.88
C LYS A 26 22.96 26.77 -9.58
N SER A 27 22.26 27.86 -9.28
CA SER A 27 22.38 28.62 -8.05
C SER A 27 20.99 29.09 -7.60
N GLU A 28 20.91 29.62 -6.39
CA GLU A 28 19.68 30.19 -5.84
C GLU A 28 19.15 31.35 -6.71
N GLU A 29 20.05 32.23 -7.18
CA GLU A 29 19.67 33.36 -8.03
C GLU A 29 19.13 32.88 -9.38
N GLY A 30 19.76 31.85 -9.96
CA GLY A 30 19.28 31.25 -11.20
C GLY A 30 17.94 30.54 -11.04
N LEU A 31 17.73 29.88 -9.90
CA LEU A 31 16.45 29.29 -9.52
C LEU A 31 15.37 30.37 -9.41
N LEU A 32 15.65 31.47 -8.71
CA LEU A 32 14.67 32.53 -8.50
C LEU A 32 14.25 33.18 -9.81
N VAL A 33 15.21 33.49 -10.69
CA VAL A 33 14.91 34.06 -12.02
C VAL A 33 14.07 33.08 -12.85
N ALA A 34 14.40 31.79 -12.84
CA ALA A 34 13.61 30.79 -13.56
C ALA A 34 12.20 30.62 -12.97
N TRP A 35 12.07 30.67 -11.65
CA TRP A 35 10.80 30.61 -10.95
C TRP A 35 9.91 31.82 -11.26
N GLU A 36 10.46 33.03 -11.28
CA GLU A 36 9.71 34.23 -11.68
C GLU A 36 9.14 34.08 -13.11
N GLN A 37 9.94 33.53 -14.04
CA GLN A 37 9.47 33.28 -15.40
C GLN A 37 8.39 32.19 -15.44
N ALA A 38 8.52 31.14 -14.63
CA ALA A 38 7.53 30.09 -14.53
C ALA A 38 6.19 30.62 -13.98
N GLN A 39 6.21 31.47 -12.95
CA GLN A 39 5.01 32.09 -12.40
C GLN A 39 4.30 33.01 -13.42
N LYS A 40 5.08 33.78 -14.20
CA LYS A 40 4.54 34.62 -15.29
C LYS A 40 3.98 33.81 -16.46
N ALA A 41 4.60 32.68 -16.78
CA ALA A 41 4.18 31.81 -17.88
C ALA A 41 2.99 30.90 -17.52
N ASP A 42 2.62 30.80 -16.24
CA ASP A 42 1.52 29.97 -15.79
C ASP A 42 0.16 30.54 -16.24
N PRO A 43 -0.66 29.78 -17.00
CA PRO A 43 -1.94 30.26 -17.54
C PRO A 43 -3.00 30.60 -16.45
N ASN A 44 -2.79 30.15 -15.22
CA ASN A 44 -3.66 30.46 -14.09
C ASN A 44 -3.17 31.63 -13.25
N THR A 45 -2.00 32.19 -13.55
CA THR A 45 -1.55 33.45 -12.96
C THR A 45 -2.30 34.59 -13.63
N LEU A 46 -2.95 35.42 -12.82
CA LEU A 46 -3.63 36.64 -13.28
C LEU A 46 -2.69 37.84 -13.22
N LYS A 47 -1.90 37.93 -12.15
CA LYS A 47 -0.96 39.02 -11.90
C LYS A 47 0.26 38.49 -11.17
N PHE A 48 1.44 38.93 -11.59
CA PHE A 48 2.71 38.65 -10.92
C PHE A 48 3.69 39.79 -11.19
N GLU A 49 3.73 40.75 -10.27
CA GLU A 49 4.53 41.97 -10.38
C GLU A 49 5.49 42.09 -9.21
N ARG A 50 6.76 42.35 -9.49
CA ARG A 50 7.75 42.56 -8.43
C ARG A 50 7.53 43.93 -7.81
N VAL A 51 7.27 43.95 -6.50
CA VAL A 51 7.05 45.19 -5.74
C VAL A 51 8.36 45.64 -5.11
N LYS A 52 9.07 44.71 -4.48
CA LYS A 52 10.40 44.92 -3.88
C LYS A 52 11.23 43.65 -4.04
N ASP A 53 12.45 43.68 -3.54
CA ASP A 53 13.25 42.47 -3.46
C ASP A 53 12.51 41.40 -2.62
N HIS A 54 12.41 40.18 -3.17
CA HIS A 54 11.69 39.05 -2.58
C HIS A 54 10.20 39.30 -2.24
N GLN A 55 9.59 40.37 -2.76
CA GLN A 55 8.17 40.68 -2.55
C GLN A 55 7.48 40.97 -3.88
N TYR A 56 6.40 40.24 -4.11
CA TYR A 56 5.61 40.27 -5.34
C TYR A 56 4.16 40.52 -5.01
N HIS A 57 3.45 41.15 -5.92
CA HIS A 57 2.01 41.18 -5.90
C HIS A 57 1.51 40.08 -6.84
N PHE A 58 0.74 39.14 -6.30
CA PHE A 58 0.33 37.91 -6.94
C PHE A 58 -1.19 37.74 -6.90
N ALA A 59 -1.76 37.36 -8.04
CA ALA A 59 -3.16 36.97 -8.15
C ALA A 59 -3.30 35.74 -9.04
N THR A 60 -4.25 34.85 -8.73
CA THR A 60 -4.45 33.59 -9.46
C THR A 60 -5.92 33.22 -9.64
N LYS A 61 -6.21 32.43 -10.67
CA LYS A 61 -7.53 31.80 -10.91
C LYS A 61 -7.80 30.58 -10.01
N ARG A 62 -6.77 30.02 -9.36
CA ARG A 62 -6.87 28.73 -8.64
C ARG A 62 -7.62 28.81 -7.32
N PHE A 63 -7.54 29.95 -6.67
CA PHE A 63 -8.14 30.25 -5.38
C PHE A 63 -8.30 31.77 -5.25
N PRO A 64 -9.23 32.27 -4.40
CA PRO A 64 -9.48 33.69 -4.28
C PRO A 64 -8.36 34.38 -3.49
N PHE A 65 -7.29 34.73 -4.19
CA PHE A 65 -6.16 35.49 -3.65
C PHE A 65 -5.72 36.55 -4.65
N ASP A 66 -5.59 37.77 -4.14
CA ASP A 66 -5.04 38.93 -4.81
C ASP A 66 -4.34 39.75 -3.72
N GLY A 67 -3.02 39.68 -3.66
CA GLY A 67 -2.27 40.24 -2.54
C GLY A 67 -0.77 40.01 -2.63
N ASP A 68 -0.09 40.23 -1.52
CA ASP A 68 1.38 40.15 -1.46
C ASP A 68 1.86 38.70 -1.25
N LEU A 69 2.81 38.30 -2.08
CA LEU A 69 3.57 37.06 -1.99
C LEU A 69 5.00 37.41 -1.62
N LEU A 70 5.47 36.83 -0.51
CA LEU A 70 6.85 36.95 -0.05
C LEU A 70 7.63 35.68 -0.40
N VAL A 71 8.82 35.85 -0.94
CA VAL A 71 9.80 34.76 -1.05
C VAL A 71 10.60 34.74 0.24
N ARG A 72 10.56 33.61 0.94
CA ARG A 72 11.27 33.39 2.20
C ARG A 72 12.67 32.82 1.98
N ASN A 73 12.80 31.91 1.02
CA ASN A 73 14.05 31.20 0.77
C ASN A 73 14.08 30.57 -0.63
N GLY A 74 15.27 30.34 -1.19
CA GLY A 74 15.48 29.52 -2.38
C GLY A 74 16.44 28.37 -2.07
N VAL A 75 15.92 27.15 -1.99
CA VAL A 75 16.72 25.98 -1.62
C VAL A 75 17.07 25.16 -2.85
N VAL A 76 18.36 24.88 -3.07
CA VAL A 76 18.84 23.97 -4.12
C VAL A 76 19.42 22.72 -3.50
N GLU A 77 18.82 21.57 -3.80
CA GLU A 77 19.19 20.27 -3.25
C GLU A 77 19.69 19.32 -4.34
N ASP A 78 20.79 18.63 -4.02
CA ASP A 78 21.38 17.59 -4.86
C ASP A 78 20.97 16.20 -4.39
N PHE A 79 20.12 15.52 -5.15
CA PHE A 79 19.72 14.14 -4.85
C PHE A 79 20.71 13.14 -5.45
N SER A 80 21.87 13.02 -4.83
CA SER A 80 22.93 12.09 -5.23
C SER A 80 22.54 10.60 -5.09
N ALA A 81 21.61 10.26 -4.18
CA ALA A 81 21.24 8.88 -3.89
C ALA A 81 20.23 8.27 -4.88
N VAL A 82 19.49 9.08 -5.64
CA VAL A 82 18.37 8.61 -6.49
C VAL A 82 18.56 9.00 -7.96
N ASN A 83 19.24 10.12 -8.26
CA ASN A 83 19.41 10.61 -9.62
C ASN A 83 20.83 10.37 -10.15
N GLN A 84 21.02 9.27 -10.87
CA GLN A 84 22.26 9.00 -11.63
C GLN A 84 22.55 10.05 -12.72
N ASP A 85 21.55 10.86 -13.09
CA ASP A 85 21.63 11.89 -14.14
C ASP A 85 22.14 13.25 -13.64
N GLY A 86 22.46 13.42 -12.35
CA GLY A 86 22.97 14.70 -11.80
C GLY A 86 21.91 15.81 -11.74
N ILE A 87 20.64 15.44 -11.61
CA ILE A 87 19.49 16.35 -11.56
C ILE A 87 19.32 16.88 -10.15
N SER A 88 19.25 18.20 -10.03
CA SER A 88 19.04 18.91 -8.77
C SER A 88 17.62 19.43 -8.69
N MET A 89 17.08 19.53 -7.48
CA MET A 89 15.78 20.14 -7.22
C MET A 89 16.00 21.52 -6.64
N GLY A 90 15.20 22.48 -7.08
CA GLY A 90 15.17 23.82 -6.51
C GLY A 90 13.76 24.11 -6.02
N THR A 91 13.61 24.55 -4.77
CA THR A 91 12.32 24.95 -4.21
C THR A 91 12.39 26.39 -3.75
N VAL A 92 11.46 27.21 -4.23
CA VAL A 92 11.27 28.58 -3.75
C VAL A 92 10.20 28.56 -2.67
N GLU A 93 10.58 28.82 -1.43
CA GLU A 93 9.67 28.89 -0.30
C GLU A 93 8.97 30.24 -0.32
N VAL A 94 7.64 30.22 -0.41
CA VAL A 94 6.82 31.42 -0.55
C VAL A 94 5.73 31.48 0.51
N GLU A 95 5.36 32.69 0.88
CA GLU A 95 4.30 32.98 1.84
C GLU A 95 3.32 33.98 1.24
N LEU A 96 2.05 33.60 1.21
CA LEU A 96 0.94 34.47 0.84
C LEU A 96 0.47 35.27 2.06
N GLN A 97 0.59 36.60 2.01
CA GLN A 97 0.26 37.47 3.12
C GLN A 97 -1.25 37.60 3.34
N GLY A 98 -1.66 37.70 4.61
CA GLY A 98 -3.06 37.97 4.98
C GLY A 98 -4.00 36.77 4.89
N LEU A 99 -3.48 35.56 4.66
CA LEU A 99 -4.28 34.34 4.70
C LEU A 99 -4.52 33.84 6.14
N THR A 100 -5.69 33.26 6.36
CA THR A 100 -6.05 32.61 7.63
C THR A 100 -5.81 31.10 7.55
N GLU A 101 -5.70 30.41 8.68
CA GLU A 101 -5.56 28.95 8.70
C GLU A 101 -6.73 28.24 7.98
N ASN A 102 -7.95 28.76 8.13
CA ASN A 102 -9.14 28.20 7.48
C ASN A 102 -9.06 28.26 5.94
N PHE A 103 -8.33 29.22 5.38
CA PHE A 103 -8.09 29.30 3.94
C PHE A 103 -7.35 28.05 3.44
N TYR A 104 -6.28 27.64 4.14
CA TYR A 104 -5.48 26.48 3.74
C TYR A 104 -6.28 25.18 3.82
N TRP A 105 -7.23 25.07 4.74
CA TRP A 105 -8.16 23.94 4.80
C TRP A 105 -9.18 23.97 3.66
N THR A 106 -9.79 25.12 3.42
CA THR A 106 -10.86 25.30 2.42
C THR A 106 -10.33 25.10 1.00
N TYR A 107 -9.15 25.65 0.70
CA TYR A 107 -8.52 25.60 -0.63
C TYR A 107 -7.34 24.64 -0.69
N ALA A 108 -7.24 23.67 0.23
CA ALA A 108 -6.09 22.77 0.38
C ALA A 108 -5.61 22.20 -0.96
N ARG A 109 -6.52 21.64 -1.76
CA ARG A 109 -6.19 21.02 -3.04
C ARG A 109 -5.61 22.02 -4.04
N SER A 110 -6.28 23.15 -4.24
CA SER A 110 -5.86 24.18 -5.20
C SER A 110 -4.56 24.85 -4.77
N TYR A 111 -4.42 25.12 -3.47
CA TYR A 111 -3.20 25.66 -2.88
C TYR A 111 -2.04 24.70 -3.04
N THR A 112 -2.20 23.41 -2.67
CA THR A 112 -1.15 22.40 -2.86
C THR A 112 -0.75 22.29 -4.32
N GLN A 113 -1.71 22.28 -5.26
CA GLN A 113 -1.41 22.22 -6.69
C GLN A 113 -0.64 23.45 -7.20
N TRP A 114 -0.95 24.64 -6.69
CA TRP A 114 -0.16 25.83 -6.99
C TRP A 114 1.23 25.74 -6.35
N ASN A 115 1.31 25.29 -5.10
CA ASN A 115 2.58 25.23 -4.36
C ASN A 115 3.61 24.30 -5.03
N THR A 116 3.16 23.24 -5.73
CA THR A 116 4.09 22.39 -6.51
C THR A 116 4.72 23.10 -7.70
N THR A 117 4.18 24.24 -8.14
CA THR A 117 4.78 25.08 -9.19
C THR A 117 5.99 25.87 -8.71
N ASN A 118 6.20 25.95 -7.39
CA ASN A 118 7.36 26.60 -6.78
C ASN A 118 8.61 25.70 -6.74
N THR A 119 8.48 24.46 -7.20
CA THR A 119 9.59 23.52 -7.35
C THR A 119 9.99 23.39 -8.83
N LEU A 120 11.27 23.59 -9.10
CA LEU A 120 11.90 23.43 -10.41
C LEU A 120 13.01 22.36 -10.35
N TYR A 121 13.36 21.82 -11.52
CA TYR A 121 14.36 20.77 -11.66
C TYR A 121 15.49 21.25 -12.57
N TRP A 122 16.71 21.26 -12.05
CA TRP A 122 17.89 21.59 -12.83
C TRP A 122 18.22 20.46 -13.79
N ASN A 123 18.22 20.74 -15.09
CA ASN A 123 18.68 19.80 -16.09
C ASN A 123 20.16 20.09 -16.43
N PRO A 124 21.10 19.21 -16.05
CA PRO A 124 22.53 19.45 -16.30
C PRO A 124 22.91 19.37 -17.78
N ARG A 125 22.08 18.72 -18.62
CA ARG A 125 22.34 18.57 -20.07
C ARG A 125 22.02 19.85 -20.83
N THR A 126 20.86 20.46 -20.54
CA THR A 126 20.43 21.71 -21.18
C THR A 126 20.88 22.95 -20.42
N ARG A 127 21.33 22.80 -19.17
CA ARG A 127 21.68 23.89 -18.24
C ARG A 127 20.51 24.84 -18.03
N GLU A 128 19.33 24.28 -17.81
CA GLU A 128 18.10 25.03 -17.61
C GLU A 128 17.32 24.47 -16.43
N TRP A 129 16.65 25.37 -15.71
CA TRP A 129 15.62 25.00 -14.75
C TRP A 129 14.33 24.64 -15.49
N LEU A 130 13.82 23.44 -15.22
CA LEU A 130 12.60 22.90 -15.80
C LEU A 130 11.48 22.93 -14.77
N THR A 131 10.26 23.23 -15.22
CA THR A 131 9.07 23.02 -14.39
C THR A 131 8.85 21.52 -14.15
N SER A 132 8.16 21.19 -13.07
CA SER A 132 7.74 19.81 -12.76
C SER A 132 7.11 19.12 -13.96
N GLU A 133 6.22 19.79 -14.69
CA GLU A 133 5.57 19.24 -15.88
C GLU A 133 6.57 18.87 -16.98
N LYS A 134 7.46 19.81 -17.36
CA LYS A 134 8.48 19.56 -18.39
C LYS A 134 9.45 18.46 -17.97
N TYR A 135 9.84 18.45 -16.71
CA TYR A 135 10.72 17.42 -16.16
C TYR A 135 10.08 16.03 -16.25
N PHE A 136 8.87 15.84 -15.73
CA PHE A 136 8.19 14.55 -15.77
C PHE A 136 7.80 14.12 -17.18
N GLN A 137 7.50 15.06 -18.09
CA GLN A 137 7.34 14.74 -19.52
C GLN A 137 8.63 14.17 -20.13
N GLN A 138 9.79 14.77 -19.82
CA GLN A 138 11.09 14.26 -20.28
C GLN A 138 11.42 12.89 -19.68
N VAL A 139 11.17 12.70 -18.38
CA VAL A 139 11.36 11.40 -17.72
C VAL A 139 10.46 10.35 -18.34
N ARG A 140 9.17 10.66 -18.54
CA ARG A 140 8.19 9.73 -19.12
C ARG A 140 8.52 9.39 -20.57
N ALA A 141 9.07 10.33 -21.35
CA ALA A 141 9.55 10.06 -22.72
C ALA A 141 10.82 9.19 -22.76
N ARG A 142 11.66 9.24 -21.73
CA ARG A 142 12.85 8.36 -21.61
C ARG A 142 12.51 6.95 -21.13
N ILE A 143 11.41 6.77 -20.40
CA ILE A 143 10.93 5.45 -20.02
C ILE A 143 10.36 4.80 -21.30
N PRO A 144 11.01 3.76 -21.87
CA PRO A 144 10.47 3.08 -23.04
C PRO A 144 9.07 2.55 -22.69
N GLY A 145 8.09 2.74 -23.58
CA GLY A 145 6.70 2.27 -23.42
C GLY A 145 6.53 0.75 -23.23
N LEU A 146 7.64 0.01 -23.17
CA LEU A 146 7.77 -1.42 -22.87
C LEU A 146 8.21 -1.72 -21.43
N ALA A 147 8.25 -0.74 -20.52
CA ALA A 147 8.52 -0.96 -19.09
C ALA A 147 7.34 -1.58 -18.32
N VAL A 148 6.56 -2.44 -18.98
CA VAL A 148 5.57 -3.31 -18.33
C VAL A 148 6.28 -4.38 -17.50
N TRP A 149 7.50 -4.79 -17.90
CA TRP A 149 8.25 -5.86 -17.26
C TRP A 149 8.65 -5.60 -15.80
N PRO A 150 9.22 -4.44 -15.41
CA PRO A 150 9.53 -4.14 -14.01
C PRO A 150 8.28 -4.06 -13.12
N VAL A 151 7.16 -3.55 -13.66
CA VAL A 151 5.87 -3.50 -12.97
C VAL A 151 5.33 -4.92 -12.74
N LEU A 152 5.34 -5.77 -13.77
CA LEU A 152 4.96 -7.18 -13.66
C LEU A 152 5.86 -7.96 -12.71
N MET A 153 7.17 -7.69 -12.69
CA MET A 153 8.11 -8.30 -11.73
C MET A 153 7.85 -7.82 -10.29
N GLY A 154 7.44 -6.56 -10.09
CA GLY A 154 6.95 -6.09 -8.79
C GLY A 154 5.71 -6.85 -8.32
N PHE A 155 4.79 -7.17 -9.23
CA PHE A 155 3.62 -7.99 -8.95
C PHE A 155 3.90 -9.50 -8.87
N ALA A 156 5.07 -9.99 -9.29
CA ALA A 156 5.43 -11.40 -9.15
C ALA A 156 5.46 -11.83 -7.68
N SER A 157 5.91 -10.93 -6.79
CA SER A 157 5.85 -11.13 -5.33
C SER A 157 4.40 -11.30 -4.83
N LEU A 158 3.47 -10.46 -5.32
CA LEU A 158 2.05 -10.56 -5.00
C LEU A 158 1.42 -11.84 -5.56
N GLY A 159 1.85 -12.30 -6.74
CA GLY A 159 1.47 -13.59 -7.30
C GLY A 159 1.87 -14.76 -6.39
N ILE A 160 3.09 -14.73 -5.82
CA ILE A 160 3.56 -15.74 -4.86
C ILE A 160 2.70 -15.71 -3.58
N PHE A 161 2.37 -14.54 -3.04
CA PHE A 161 1.48 -14.44 -1.88
C PHE A 161 0.08 -14.99 -2.14
N VAL A 162 -0.51 -14.69 -3.30
CA VAL A 162 -1.82 -15.23 -3.70
C VAL A 162 -1.75 -16.76 -3.84
N LEU A 163 -0.66 -17.31 -4.39
CA LEU A 163 -0.48 -18.75 -4.53
C LEU A 163 -0.31 -19.45 -3.18
N ILE A 164 0.47 -18.87 -2.25
CA ILE A 164 0.60 -19.39 -0.88
C ILE A 164 -0.76 -19.38 -0.18
N LEU A 165 -1.52 -18.28 -0.29
CA LEU A 165 -2.85 -18.16 0.30
C LEU A 165 -3.81 -19.22 -0.28
N PHE A 166 -3.78 -19.42 -1.60
CA PHE A 166 -4.58 -20.45 -2.26
C PHE A 166 -4.23 -21.86 -1.75
N VAL A 167 -2.95 -22.20 -1.64
CA VAL A 167 -2.50 -23.50 -1.11
C VAL A 167 -2.93 -23.69 0.35
N LEU A 168 -2.83 -22.65 1.19
CA LEU A 168 -3.28 -22.70 2.58
C LEU A 168 -4.78 -22.92 2.69
N LEU A 169 -5.59 -22.14 1.95
CA LEU A 169 -7.04 -22.28 1.95
C LEU A 169 -7.49 -23.64 1.41
N PHE A 170 -6.83 -24.14 0.36
CA PHE A 170 -7.10 -25.46 -0.20
C PHE A 170 -6.74 -26.58 0.79
N SER A 171 -5.62 -26.44 1.51
CA SER A 171 -5.19 -27.38 2.55
C SER A 171 -6.18 -27.41 3.72
N LEU A 172 -6.61 -26.23 4.21
CA LEU A 172 -7.64 -26.07 5.25
C LEU A 172 -8.97 -26.71 4.84
N ALA A 173 -9.43 -26.46 3.61
CA ALA A 173 -10.65 -27.07 3.09
C ALA A 173 -10.55 -28.61 3.06
N ARG A 174 -9.39 -29.15 2.67
CA ARG A 174 -9.16 -30.61 2.66
C ARG A 174 -9.09 -31.19 4.08
N TYR A 175 -8.47 -30.46 5.01
CA TYR A 175 -8.36 -30.87 6.41
C TYR A 175 -9.75 -30.92 7.09
N ASN A 176 -10.58 -29.90 6.88
CA ASN A 176 -11.94 -29.86 7.40
C ASN A 176 -12.81 -31.02 6.88
N ARG A 177 -12.63 -31.40 5.62
CA ARG A 177 -13.30 -32.60 5.06
C ARG A 177 -12.85 -33.89 5.76
N LYS A 178 -11.55 -34.03 6.07
CA LYS A 178 -11.03 -35.20 6.80
C LYS A 178 -11.54 -35.24 8.25
N LEU A 179 -11.55 -34.11 8.94
CA LEU A 179 -12.09 -34.00 10.30
C LEU A 179 -13.56 -34.42 10.37
N LYS A 180 -14.38 -34.01 9.39
CA LYS A 180 -15.79 -34.43 9.33
C LYS A 180 -15.95 -35.95 9.25
N VAL A 181 -15.12 -36.61 8.44
CA VAL A 181 -15.12 -38.08 8.31
C VAL A 181 -14.64 -38.76 9.60
N ILE A 182 -13.63 -38.19 10.27
CA ILE A 182 -13.13 -38.71 11.54
C ILE A 182 -14.20 -38.60 12.64
N ASN A 183 -14.88 -37.46 12.75
CA ASN A 183 -15.97 -37.28 13.72
C ASN A 183 -17.11 -38.26 13.49
N GLN A 184 -17.53 -38.46 12.23
CA GLN A 184 -18.55 -39.46 11.89
C GLN A 184 -18.12 -40.89 12.24
N ARG A 185 -16.85 -41.24 12.06
CA ARG A 185 -16.32 -42.54 12.49
C ARG A 185 -16.28 -42.66 14.01
N SER A 186 -15.85 -41.61 14.70
CA SER A 186 -15.82 -41.56 16.17
C SER A 186 -17.22 -41.77 16.76
N GLU A 187 -18.23 -41.08 16.21
CA GLU A 187 -19.61 -41.20 16.65
C GLU A 187 -20.18 -42.61 16.43
N ARG A 188 -19.87 -43.24 15.28
CA ARG A 188 -20.23 -44.65 15.04
C ARG A 188 -19.53 -45.60 16.02
N THR A 189 -18.26 -45.35 16.33
CA THR A 189 -17.52 -46.16 17.32
C THR A 189 -18.12 -46.02 18.71
N LEU A 190 -18.52 -44.81 19.12
CA LEU A 190 -19.22 -44.57 20.38
C LEU A 190 -20.55 -45.33 20.43
N GLN A 191 -21.38 -45.25 19.38
CA GLN A 191 -22.63 -46.00 19.30
C GLN A 191 -22.43 -47.51 19.37
N ILE A 192 -21.37 -48.05 18.74
CA ILE A 192 -21.03 -49.47 18.84
C ILE A 192 -20.60 -49.82 20.26
N SER A 193 -19.80 -48.97 20.91
CA SER A 193 -19.37 -49.18 22.31
C SER A 193 -20.56 -49.16 23.26
N GLU A 194 -21.52 -48.25 23.08
CA GLU A 194 -22.76 -48.19 23.87
C GLU A 194 -23.59 -49.46 23.71
N ARG A 195 -23.77 -49.93 22.46
CA ARG A 195 -24.48 -51.20 22.19
C ARG A 195 -23.77 -52.39 22.81
N ASN A 196 -22.45 -52.45 22.71
CA ASN A 196 -21.66 -53.51 23.33
C ASN A 196 -21.78 -53.46 24.87
N GLY A 197 -21.83 -52.27 25.47
CA GLY A 197 -22.11 -52.08 26.90
C GLY A 197 -23.48 -52.62 27.30
N GLN A 198 -24.53 -52.29 26.53
CA GLN A 198 -25.88 -52.81 26.76
C GLN A 198 -25.96 -54.34 26.60
N ILE A 199 -25.24 -54.91 25.64
CA ILE A 199 -25.16 -56.37 25.47
C ILE A 199 -24.45 -57.01 26.66
N ALA A 200 -23.35 -56.42 27.13
CA ALA A 200 -22.63 -56.91 28.31
C ALA A 200 -23.52 -56.88 29.56
N GLU A 201 -24.29 -55.80 29.74
CA GLU A 201 -25.25 -55.69 30.84
C GLU A 201 -26.36 -56.75 30.75
N ARG A 202 -26.93 -56.97 29.56
CA ARG A 202 -27.90 -58.06 29.35
C ARG A 202 -27.31 -59.43 29.62
N ASN A 203 -26.07 -59.68 29.19
CA ASN A 203 -25.38 -60.95 29.45
C ASN A 203 -25.16 -61.16 30.95
N ALA A 204 -24.80 -60.11 31.70
CA ALA A 204 -24.69 -60.18 33.15
C ALA A 204 -26.04 -60.55 33.81
N GLN A 205 -27.13 -59.92 33.37
CA GLN A 205 -28.49 -60.24 33.86
C GLN A 205 -28.89 -61.69 33.56
N ILE A 206 -28.58 -62.21 32.37
CA ILE A 206 -28.86 -63.61 32.01
C ILE A 206 -28.06 -64.57 32.88
N LEU A 207 -26.78 -64.26 33.15
CA LEU A 207 -25.95 -65.08 34.06
C LEU A 207 -26.51 -65.09 35.48
N GLU A 208 -26.94 -63.94 36.00
CA GLU A 208 -27.60 -63.87 37.32
C GLU A 208 -28.90 -64.69 37.35
N GLN A 209 -29.72 -64.62 36.30
CA GLN A 209 -30.92 -65.44 36.18
C GLN A 209 -30.60 -66.94 36.10
N GLY A 210 -29.56 -67.31 35.35
CA GLY A 210 -29.08 -68.69 35.26
C GLY A 210 -28.61 -69.23 36.61
N LEU A 211 -27.85 -68.43 37.38
CA LEU A 211 -27.43 -68.78 38.73
C LEU A 211 -28.62 -68.99 39.66
N LYS A 212 -29.60 -68.08 39.66
CA LYS A 212 -30.84 -68.23 40.45
C LYS A 212 -31.61 -69.50 40.08
N LEU A 213 -31.70 -69.83 38.79
CA LEU A 213 -32.36 -71.04 38.32
C LEU A 213 -31.61 -72.30 38.80
N GLN A 214 -30.28 -72.28 38.76
CA GLN A 214 -29.45 -73.39 39.23
C GLN A 214 -29.58 -73.60 40.74
N GLU A 215 -29.60 -72.52 41.53
CA GLU A 215 -29.89 -72.58 42.97
C GLU A 215 -31.28 -73.16 43.26
N ALA A 216 -32.30 -72.71 42.51
CA ALA A 216 -33.65 -73.24 42.64
C ALA A 216 -33.73 -74.73 42.30
N ASN A 217 -33.10 -75.16 41.20
CA ASN A 217 -33.03 -76.58 40.83
C ASN A 217 -32.30 -77.40 41.88
N ALA A 218 -31.16 -76.92 42.40
CA ALA A 218 -30.41 -77.60 43.45
C ALA A 218 -31.25 -77.77 44.72
N LYS A 219 -32.05 -76.77 45.08
CA LYS A 219 -32.98 -76.85 46.20
C LYS A 219 -34.07 -77.91 45.97
N VAL A 220 -34.69 -77.94 44.79
CA VAL A 220 -35.68 -78.97 44.43
C VAL A 220 -35.07 -80.37 44.46
N PHE A 221 -33.84 -80.55 43.95
CA PHE A 221 -33.13 -81.83 44.07
C PHE A 221 -32.89 -82.25 45.52
N GLN A 222 -32.53 -81.31 46.40
CA GLN A 222 -32.37 -81.59 47.83
C GLN A 222 -33.69 -81.96 48.50
N GLU A 223 -34.79 -81.27 48.17
CA GLU A 223 -36.13 -81.59 48.68
C GLU A 223 -36.58 -82.99 48.23
N MET A 224 -36.39 -83.34 46.94
CA MET A 224 -36.68 -84.69 46.44
C MET A 224 -35.83 -85.77 47.13
N LEU A 225 -34.54 -85.53 47.35
CA LEU A 225 -33.66 -86.47 48.06
C LEU A 225 -34.08 -86.63 49.53
N ALA A 226 -34.49 -85.54 50.19
CA ALA A 226 -35.00 -85.59 51.56
C ALA A 226 -36.32 -86.38 51.64
N GLU A 227 -37.21 -86.21 50.66
CA GLU A 227 -38.48 -86.94 50.58
C GLU A 227 -38.28 -88.42 50.28
N LEU A 228 -37.40 -88.77 49.33
CA LEU A 228 -36.97 -90.16 49.10
C LEU A 228 -36.42 -90.82 50.35
N LYS A 229 -35.56 -90.11 51.11
CA LYS A 229 -35.00 -90.61 52.37
C LYS A 229 -36.07 -90.79 53.45
N LYS A 230 -37.09 -89.93 53.47
CA LYS A 230 -38.23 -90.05 54.39
C LYS A 230 -39.11 -91.25 54.04
N MET A 231 -39.32 -91.53 52.75
CA MET A 231 -40.03 -92.73 52.30
C MET A 231 -39.25 -94.02 52.58
N SER A 232 -37.92 -94.02 52.41
CA SER A 232 -37.08 -95.20 52.68
C SER A 232 -36.90 -95.52 54.17
N ALA A 233 -37.13 -94.54 55.06
CA ALA A 233 -37.06 -94.75 56.52
C ALA A 233 -38.41 -95.14 57.14
N GLY A 234 -39.48 -95.22 56.34
CA GLY A 234 -40.84 -95.59 56.76
C GLY A 234 -41.29 -96.99 56.33
N SER A 235 -40.40 -97.82 55.78
CA SER A 235 -40.60 -99.25 55.53
C SER A 235 -39.70 -100.07 56.46
#